data_AF-A0A2V9WGK3-F1
#
_entry.id   AF-A0A2V9WGK3-F1
#
_cell.length_a   1.000
_cell.length_b   1.000
_cell.length_c   1.000
_cell.angle_alpha   90.00
_cell.angle_beta   90.00
_cell.angle_gamma   90.00
#
_symmetry.space_group_name_H-M   'P 1'
#
loop_
_entity.id
_entity.type
_entity.pdbx_description
1 polymer ?
#
loop_
_entity_poly.entity_id
_entity_poly.type
_entity_poly.pdbx_seq_one_letter_code
_entity_poly.pdbx_strand_id
1 'polypeptide(L)'
;MSVQFSLLSVLLSFVVIPAHATFPGKNGRIAFGRYNPSINGWQLYTASSDGTDVQPLTFVSSFLSDWRADGKRIAFDFSDSDGNEQIATINPDGSNMQQITFGPGIHEVPSWSPTGTQIAFDYSPLLPDDPNFTTSIFVMNSDGSNPHAVTTAGFDVEPRFSPMELESLSAVSASLPAMVSSRRRSLS
;
A
#
# COMPACT_ATOMS: atom_id res chain seq x y z
N MET A 1 -6.31 -8.45 75.16
CA MET A 1 -6.00 -9.10 73.87
C MET A 1 -6.49 -8.19 72.76
N SER A 2 -5.56 -7.52 72.08
CA SER A 2 -5.84 -6.58 70.98
C SER A 2 -4.82 -6.88 69.89
N VAL A 3 -5.28 -7.34 68.73
CA VAL A 3 -4.43 -7.63 67.56
C VAL A 3 -4.66 -6.51 66.55
N GLN A 4 -3.63 -5.71 66.28
CA GLN A 4 -3.62 -4.78 65.15
C GLN A 4 -3.17 -5.53 63.88
N PHE A 5 -3.91 -5.36 62.78
CA PHE A 5 -3.51 -5.77 61.45
C PHE A 5 -2.93 -4.56 60.71
N SER A 6 -1.64 -4.60 60.38
CA SER A 6 -1.05 -3.65 59.42
C SER A 6 -1.39 -4.09 58.00
N LEU A 7 -2.04 -3.22 57.23
CA LEU A 7 -2.24 -3.40 55.79
C LEU A 7 -0.95 -2.98 55.06
N LEU A 8 -0.35 -3.91 54.32
CA LEU A 8 0.77 -3.60 53.42
C LEU A 8 0.19 -3.17 52.07
N SER A 9 0.28 -1.88 51.76
CA SER A 9 -0.10 -1.35 50.44
C SER A 9 0.97 -1.72 49.41
N VAL A 10 0.62 -2.57 48.44
CA VAL A 10 1.46 -2.82 47.26
C VAL A 10 1.20 -1.69 46.26
N LEU A 11 2.19 -0.82 46.05
CA LEU A 11 2.15 0.18 44.98
C LEU A 11 2.46 -0.53 43.66
N LEU A 12 1.47 -0.67 42.76
CA LEU A 12 1.70 -1.07 41.38
C LEU A 12 2.18 0.16 40.60
N SER A 13 3.48 0.24 40.31
CA SER A 13 4.00 1.21 39.35
C SER A 13 3.72 0.70 37.93
N PHE A 14 2.78 1.35 37.23
CA PHE A 14 2.65 1.18 35.78
C PHE A 14 3.88 1.79 35.11
N VAL A 15 4.74 0.96 34.53
CA VAL A 15 5.71 1.44 33.55
C VAL A 15 4.91 1.78 32.30
N VAL A 16 4.65 3.07 32.10
CA VAL A 16 4.12 3.58 30.83
C VAL A 16 5.25 3.45 29.82
N ILE A 17 5.27 2.35 29.06
CA ILE A 17 6.12 2.26 27.88
C ILE A 17 5.44 3.15 26.84
N PRO A 18 6.06 4.24 26.37
CA PRO A 18 5.48 5.02 25.29
C PRO A 18 5.28 4.09 24.09
N ALA A 19 4.08 4.09 23.52
CA ALA A 19 3.83 3.40 22.27
C ALA A 19 4.71 4.06 21.20
N HIS A 20 5.79 3.38 20.79
CA HIS A 20 6.49 3.77 19.57
C HIS A 20 5.50 3.60 18.41
N ALA A 21 5.35 4.62 17.57
CA ALA A 21 4.68 4.48 16.29
C ALA A 21 5.31 3.29 15.54
N THR A 22 4.47 2.37 15.08
CA THR A 22 4.91 1.02 14.67
C THR A 22 5.57 0.93 13.29
N PHE A 23 6.01 2.05 12.71
CA PHE A 23 6.82 2.03 11.49
C PHE A 23 8.23 2.57 11.73
N PRO A 24 9.11 1.83 12.45
CA PRO A 24 10.53 2.09 12.38
C PRO A 24 11.05 1.71 10.98
N GLY A 25 11.34 2.71 10.16
CA GLY A 25 11.91 2.54 8.82
C GLY A 25 12.44 3.86 8.26
N LYS A 26 13.40 3.82 7.34
CA LYS A 26 13.73 5.01 6.53
C LYS A 26 12.65 5.20 5.48
N ASN A 27 12.23 6.44 5.23
CA ASN A 27 11.36 6.74 4.11
C ASN A 27 11.99 6.23 2.80
N GLY A 28 11.18 5.61 1.95
CA GLY A 28 11.56 5.27 0.59
C GLY A 28 11.69 6.51 -0.29
N ARG A 29 11.98 6.29 -1.57
CA ARG A 29 11.94 7.36 -2.58
C ARG A 29 10.51 7.79 -2.85
N ILE A 30 10.34 9.03 -3.31
CA ILE A 30 9.08 9.54 -3.85
C ILE A 30 9.07 9.38 -5.37
N ALA A 31 7.89 9.23 -5.97
CA ALA A 31 7.68 9.37 -7.41
C ALA A 31 6.87 10.63 -7.70
N PHE A 32 7.12 11.28 -8.83
CA PHE A 32 6.40 12.48 -9.26
C PHE A 32 6.48 12.69 -10.77
N GLY A 33 5.48 13.35 -11.35
CA GLY A 33 5.47 13.78 -12.74
C GLY A 33 6.30 15.04 -12.97
N ARG A 34 7.04 15.07 -14.08
CA ARG A 34 7.74 16.26 -14.59
C ARG A 34 7.45 16.43 -16.07
N TYR A 35 7.02 17.62 -16.46
CA TYR A 35 6.83 17.97 -17.86
C TYR A 35 8.18 18.04 -18.58
N ASN A 36 8.26 17.35 -19.73
CA ASN A 36 9.41 17.32 -20.61
C ASN A 36 9.06 17.98 -21.96
N PRO A 37 9.54 19.21 -22.22
CA PRO A 37 9.27 19.92 -23.47
C PRO A 37 9.77 19.21 -24.73
N SER A 38 10.81 18.36 -24.63
CA SER A 38 11.38 17.65 -25.78
C SER A 38 10.46 16.57 -26.34
N ILE A 39 9.56 16.04 -25.51
CA ILE A 39 8.53 15.08 -25.93
C ILE A 39 7.11 15.65 -25.83
N ASN A 40 6.97 16.94 -25.47
CA ASN A 40 5.69 17.60 -25.23
C ASN A 40 4.76 16.79 -24.31
N GLY A 41 5.29 16.24 -23.23
CA GLY A 41 4.57 15.29 -22.38
C GLY A 41 5.13 15.19 -20.97
N TRP A 42 4.43 14.45 -20.10
CA TRP A 42 4.86 14.19 -18.72
C TRP A 42 5.71 12.94 -18.64
N GLN A 43 6.67 12.92 -17.73
CA GLN A 43 7.45 11.72 -17.39
C GLN A 43 7.51 11.57 -15.90
N LEU A 44 7.59 10.33 -15.43
CA LEU A 44 7.81 10.04 -14.04
C LEU A 44 9.29 10.16 -13.69
N TYR A 45 9.53 10.70 -12.52
CA TYR A 45 10.84 10.82 -11.88
C TYR A 45 10.75 10.20 -10.49
N THR A 46 11.90 9.81 -9.96
CA THR A 46 12.04 9.44 -8.55
C THR A 46 13.09 10.31 -7.86
N ALA A 47 12.93 10.50 -6.56
CA ALA A 47 13.87 11.25 -5.73
C ALA A 47 13.90 10.72 -4.30
N SER A 48 14.99 10.97 -3.59
CA SER A 48 15.00 10.87 -2.13
C SER A 48 14.02 11.88 -1.53
N SER A 49 13.39 11.53 -0.40
CA SER A 49 12.41 12.41 0.25
C SER A 49 13.00 13.73 0.78
N ASP A 50 14.33 13.81 0.89
CA ASP A 50 15.06 15.03 1.23
C ASP A 50 15.34 15.94 0.02
N GLY A 51 14.85 15.57 -1.18
CA GLY A 51 15.02 16.31 -2.43
C GLY A 51 16.31 15.98 -3.19
N THR A 52 17.14 15.06 -2.68
CA THR A 52 18.36 14.61 -3.38
C THR A 52 18.08 13.48 -4.37
N ASP A 53 19.09 13.14 -5.17
CA ASP A 53 19.06 11.99 -6.09
C ASP A 53 17.82 11.97 -7.00
N VAL A 54 17.56 13.09 -7.68
CA VAL A 54 16.45 13.18 -8.64
C VAL A 54 16.86 12.54 -9.95
N GLN A 55 16.13 11.51 -10.40
CA GLN A 55 16.41 10.82 -11.65
C GLN A 55 15.14 10.51 -12.45
N PRO A 56 15.22 10.45 -13.80
CA PRO A 56 14.12 9.98 -14.62
C PRO A 56 13.79 8.52 -14.30
N LEU A 57 12.51 8.18 -14.30
CA LEU A 57 12.00 6.81 -14.16
C LEU A 57 11.48 6.27 -15.50
N THR A 58 10.74 7.08 -16.25
CA THR A 58 10.13 6.68 -17.51
C THR A 58 10.62 7.53 -18.68
N PHE A 59 10.59 6.93 -19.87
CA PHE A 59 10.92 7.59 -21.14
C PHE A 59 9.71 7.65 -22.09
N VAL A 60 8.53 7.33 -21.58
CA VAL A 60 7.22 7.42 -22.24
C VAL A 60 6.36 8.47 -21.54
N SER A 61 5.35 9.01 -22.23
CA SER A 61 4.39 9.92 -21.60
C SER A 61 3.68 9.18 -20.46
N SER A 62 3.77 9.71 -19.24
CA SER A 62 3.26 9.07 -18.01
C SER A 62 3.11 10.11 -16.91
N PHE A 63 2.11 9.96 -16.03
CA PHE A 63 1.77 10.99 -15.06
C PHE A 63 1.42 10.45 -13.67
N LEU A 64 0.56 9.45 -13.60
CA LEU A 64 0.05 8.85 -12.37
C LEU A 64 0.87 7.61 -12.02
N SER A 65 1.16 7.44 -10.73
CA SER A 65 1.90 6.27 -10.26
C SER A 65 1.59 5.91 -8.82
N ASP A 66 1.85 4.65 -8.49
CA ASP A 66 1.80 4.15 -7.11
C ASP A 66 2.93 3.15 -6.85
N TRP A 67 3.50 3.24 -5.65
CA TRP A 67 4.59 2.37 -5.23
C TRP A 67 4.02 1.08 -4.64
N ARG A 68 4.60 -0.05 -5.01
CA ARG A 68 4.38 -1.28 -4.26
C ARG A 68 4.98 -1.11 -2.86
N ALA A 69 4.29 -1.59 -1.83
CA ALA A 69 4.67 -1.38 -0.43
C ALA A 69 6.10 -1.84 -0.07
N ASP A 70 6.67 -2.82 -0.79
CA ASP A 70 8.04 -3.29 -0.59
C ASP A 70 9.11 -2.45 -1.30
N GLY A 71 8.71 -1.41 -2.04
CA GLY A 71 9.59 -0.49 -2.76
C GLY A 71 10.26 -1.09 -4.01
N LYS A 72 9.88 -2.29 -4.47
CA LYS A 72 10.57 -2.97 -5.59
C LYS A 72 9.90 -2.81 -6.95
N ARG A 73 8.71 -2.21 -6.97
CA ARG A 73 7.93 -1.96 -8.18
C ARG A 73 7.16 -0.66 -8.04
N ILE A 74 6.95 -0.01 -9.17
CA ILE A 74 6.06 1.14 -9.33
C ILE A 74 5.06 0.76 -10.42
N ALA A 75 3.76 0.94 -10.18
CA ALA A 75 2.76 0.90 -11.25
C ALA A 75 2.51 2.31 -11.74
N PHE A 76 2.27 2.49 -13.04
CA PHE A 76 2.06 3.79 -13.64
C PHE A 76 1.21 3.70 -14.91
N ASP A 77 0.56 4.81 -15.24
CA ASP A 77 -0.14 5.01 -16.50
C ASP A 77 0.84 5.43 -17.63
N PHE A 78 0.53 5.07 -18.86
CA PHE A 78 1.24 5.58 -20.03
C PHE A 78 0.39 5.48 -21.30
N SER A 79 0.62 6.40 -22.23
CA SER A 79 -0.01 6.35 -23.55
C SER A 79 0.73 5.36 -24.45
N ASP A 80 0.03 4.36 -24.97
CA ASP A 80 0.57 3.42 -25.95
C ASP A 80 0.69 4.03 -27.37
N SER A 81 1.21 3.25 -28.32
CA SER A 81 1.41 3.73 -29.70
C SER A 81 0.12 4.06 -30.44
N ASP A 82 -1.01 3.52 -29.98
CA ASP A 82 -2.33 3.73 -30.57
C ASP A 82 -3.09 4.87 -29.85
N GLY A 83 -2.48 5.48 -28.83
CA GLY A 83 -3.05 6.59 -28.06
C GLY A 83 -4.03 6.15 -26.98
N ASN A 84 -4.05 4.87 -26.60
CA ASN A 84 -4.80 4.42 -25.43
C ASN A 84 -3.96 4.58 -24.17
N GLU A 85 -4.62 4.84 -23.05
CA GLU A 85 -3.94 4.89 -21.76
C GLU A 85 -3.92 3.49 -21.16
N GLN A 86 -2.73 3.06 -20.75
CA GLN A 86 -2.43 1.72 -20.28
C GLN A 86 -1.69 1.78 -18.96
N ILE A 87 -1.67 0.65 -18.25
CA ILE A 87 -0.92 0.48 -17.01
C ILE A 87 0.26 -0.44 -17.26
N ALA A 88 1.41 -0.03 -16.73
CA ALA A 88 2.63 -0.84 -16.67
C ALA A 88 3.19 -0.87 -15.25
N THR A 89 4.09 -1.83 -15.01
CA THR A 89 4.95 -1.86 -13.82
C THR A 89 6.41 -1.70 -14.22
N ILE A 90 7.22 -1.12 -13.34
CA ILE A 90 8.64 -0.87 -13.58
C ILE A 90 9.44 -0.99 -12.28
N ASN A 91 10.74 -1.31 -12.38
CA ASN A 91 11.64 -1.20 -11.25
C ASN A 91 11.91 0.29 -10.90
N PRO A 92 12.26 0.61 -9.65
CA PRO A 92 12.62 1.98 -9.24
C PRO A 92 13.83 2.59 -9.96
N ASP A 93 14.66 1.76 -10.60
CA ASP A 93 15.81 2.17 -11.41
C ASP A 93 15.45 2.37 -12.90
N GLY A 94 14.17 2.23 -13.26
CA GLY A 94 13.69 2.33 -14.64
C GLY A 94 13.84 1.04 -15.47
N SER A 95 14.39 -0.03 -14.91
CA SER A 95 14.53 -1.30 -15.61
C SER A 95 13.27 -2.17 -15.53
N ASN A 96 13.19 -3.20 -16.39
CA ASN A 96 12.14 -4.22 -16.36
C ASN A 96 10.71 -3.66 -16.41
N MET A 97 10.47 -2.67 -17.28
CA MET A 97 9.11 -2.22 -17.59
C MET A 97 8.30 -3.37 -18.18
N GLN A 98 7.09 -3.57 -17.68
CA GLN A 98 6.13 -4.59 -18.10
C GLN A 98 4.74 -3.97 -18.20
N GLN A 99 4.19 -3.89 -19.42
CA GLN A 99 2.79 -3.53 -19.64
C GLN A 99 1.88 -4.66 -19.12
N ILE A 100 0.82 -4.30 -18.41
CA ILE A 100 -0.09 -5.24 -17.76
C ILE A 100 -1.57 -5.03 -18.09
N THR A 101 -1.94 -3.93 -18.74
CA THR A 101 -3.26 -3.76 -19.39
C THR A 101 -3.12 -3.63 -20.90
N PHE A 102 -4.19 -3.97 -21.61
CA PHE A 102 -4.21 -3.98 -23.07
C PHE A 102 -5.61 -3.66 -23.58
N GLY A 103 -5.69 -3.20 -24.83
CA GLY A 103 -6.96 -2.94 -25.51
C GLY A 103 -7.35 -1.47 -25.45
N PRO A 104 -8.47 -1.11 -26.10
CA PRO A 104 -8.86 0.27 -26.27
C PRO A 104 -9.31 0.93 -24.96
N GLY A 105 -9.19 2.25 -24.94
CA GLY A 105 -9.74 3.08 -23.88
C GLY A 105 -8.68 3.60 -22.91
N ILE A 106 -9.11 3.83 -21.67
CA ILE A 106 -8.33 4.49 -20.63
C ILE A 106 -8.18 3.53 -19.47
N HIS A 107 -6.94 3.22 -19.11
CA HIS A 107 -6.56 2.53 -17.88
C HIS A 107 -5.61 3.44 -17.10
N GLU A 108 -6.09 4.06 -16.04
CA GLU A 108 -5.36 5.11 -15.31
C GLU A 108 -5.47 4.94 -13.80
N VAL A 109 -4.76 5.81 -13.07
CA VAL A 109 -4.75 5.88 -11.60
C VAL A 109 -4.50 4.52 -10.93
N PRO A 110 -3.39 3.82 -11.26
CA PRO A 110 -3.11 2.54 -10.64
C PRO A 110 -2.91 2.68 -9.13
N SER A 111 -3.45 1.75 -8.35
CA SER A 111 -3.18 1.61 -6.92
C SER A 111 -2.81 0.19 -6.53
N TRP A 112 -1.66 0.03 -5.88
CA TRP A 112 -1.20 -1.24 -5.36
C TRP A 112 -1.94 -1.63 -4.10
N SER A 113 -2.32 -2.91 -4.05
CA SER A 113 -2.68 -3.55 -2.78
C SER A 113 -1.47 -3.57 -1.81
N PRO A 114 -1.69 -3.49 -0.48
CA PRO A 114 -0.61 -3.53 0.51
C PRO A 114 0.24 -4.80 0.46
N THR A 115 -0.36 -5.92 0.05
CA THR A 115 0.31 -7.20 -0.16
C THR A 115 1.13 -7.25 -1.45
N GLY A 116 0.90 -6.30 -2.37
CA GLY A 116 1.59 -6.24 -3.65
C GLY A 116 1.16 -7.32 -4.64
N THR A 117 -0.03 -7.92 -4.46
CA THR A 117 -0.55 -9.03 -5.30
C THR A 117 -1.61 -8.59 -6.29
N GLN A 118 -2.20 -7.42 -6.07
CA GLN A 118 -3.26 -6.85 -6.89
C GLN A 118 -3.02 -5.37 -7.16
N ILE A 119 -3.62 -4.88 -8.25
CA ILE A 119 -3.69 -3.47 -8.65
C ILE A 119 -5.15 -3.13 -8.94
N ALA A 120 -5.61 -2.00 -8.40
CA ALA A 120 -6.88 -1.37 -8.76
C ALA A 120 -6.62 -0.19 -9.70
N PHE A 121 -7.57 0.14 -10.57
CA PHE A 121 -7.41 1.23 -11.54
C PHE A 121 -8.75 1.73 -12.07
N ASP A 122 -8.72 2.92 -12.65
CA ASP A 122 -9.84 3.51 -13.39
C ASP A 122 -9.86 2.94 -14.80
N TYR A 123 -11.04 2.52 -15.24
CA TYR A 123 -11.25 2.03 -16.61
C TYR A 123 -12.38 2.76 -17.31
N SER A 124 -12.14 3.18 -18.55
CA SER A 124 -13.17 3.59 -19.50
C SER A 124 -12.91 2.98 -20.87
N PRO A 125 -13.90 2.35 -21.53
CA PRO A 125 -13.78 1.93 -22.92
C PRO A 125 -13.93 3.10 -23.92
N LEU A 126 -14.36 4.27 -23.45
CA LEU A 126 -14.60 5.47 -24.24
C LEU A 126 -13.56 6.54 -23.91
N LEU A 127 -13.31 7.43 -24.88
CA LEU A 127 -12.45 8.60 -24.69
C LEU A 127 -13.23 9.79 -24.10
N PRO A 128 -12.57 10.79 -23.48
CA PRO A 128 -13.25 11.86 -22.75
C PRO A 128 -14.06 12.83 -23.63
N ASP A 129 -13.89 12.77 -24.95
CA ASP A 129 -14.67 13.52 -25.93
C ASP A 129 -16.01 12.85 -26.30
N ASP A 130 -16.23 11.59 -25.92
CA ASP A 130 -17.51 10.92 -26.09
C ASP A 130 -18.55 11.42 -25.05
N PRO A 131 -19.77 11.82 -25.44
CA PRO A 131 -20.80 12.30 -24.51
C PRO A 131 -21.28 11.24 -23.51
N ASN A 132 -20.98 9.95 -23.74
CA ASN A 132 -21.31 8.84 -22.85
C ASN A 132 -20.11 8.38 -22.01
N PHE A 133 -19.02 9.14 -22.00
CA PHE A 133 -17.83 8.84 -21.21
C PHE A 133 -18.19 8.57 -19.73
N THR A 134 -17.71 7.43 -19.23
CA THR A 134 -17.92 6.95 -17.87
C THR A 134 -16.71 6.16 -17.45
N THR A 135 -16.37 6.22 -16.16
CA THR A 135 -15.28 5.46 -15.57
C THR A 135 -15.83 4.45 -14.57
N SER A 136 -15.19 3.28 -14.50
CA SER A 136 -15.48 2.21 -13.55
C SER A 136 -14.20 1.78 -12.85
N ILE A 137 -14.31 1.30 -11.60
CA ILE A 137 -13.17 0.75 -10.88
C ILE A 137 -12.97 -0.71 -11.28
N PHE A 138 -11.75 -1.04 -11.67
CA PHE A 138 -11.33 -2.41 -11.94
C PHE A 138 -10.25 -2.85 -10.96
N VAL A 139 -10.16 -4.16 -10.74
CA VAL A 139 -9.07 -4.82 -10.02
C VAL A 139 -8.52 -5.96 -10.86
N MET A 140 -7.21 -6.14 -10.83
CA MET A 140 -6.50 -7.25 -11.45
C MET A 140 -5.40 -7.79 -10.54
N ASN A 141 -4.88 -8.98 -10.87
CA ASN A 141 -3.63 -9.46 -10.29
C ASN A 141 -2.47 -8.56 -10.76
N SER A 142 -1.40 -8.50 -9.97
CA SER A 142 -0.24 -7.64 -10.24
C SER A 142 0.51 -7.95 -11.54
N ASP A 143 0.26 -9.11 -12.15
CA ASP A 143 0.80 -9.53 -13.44
C ASP A 143 -0.11 -9.19 -14.62
N GLY A 144 -1.23 -8.49 -14.39
CA GLY A 144 -2.22 -8.14 -15.41
C GLY A 144 -3.33 -9.17 -15.59
N SER A 145 -3.23 -10.34 -14.96
CA SER A 145 -4.25 -11.38 -15.11
C SER A 145 -5.51 -11.12 -14.28
N ASN A 146 -6.61 -11.74 -14.67
CA ASN A 146 -7.90 -11.69 -13.98
C ASN A 146 -8.47 -10.27 -13.72
N PRO A 147 -8.50 -9.37 -14.74
CA PRO A 147 -9.16 -8.09 -14.59
C PRO A 147 -10.66 -8.27 -14.41
N HIS A 148 -11.25 -7.57 -13.45
CA HIS A 148 -12.70 -7.56 -13.23
C HIS A 148 -13.15 -6.22 -12.65
N ALA A 149 -14.37 -5.83 -13.02
CA ALA A 149 -15.00 -4.63 -12.52
C ALA A 149 -15.41 -4.81 -11.05
N VAL A 150 -15.13 -3.80 -10.22
CA VAL A 150 -15.65 -3.62 -8.86
C VAL A 150 -16.92 -2.78 -8.91
N THR A 151 -16.97 -1.78 -9.79
CA THR A 151 -18.15 -0.96 -10.05
C THR A 151 -18.60 -1.12 -11.50
N THR A 152 -19.90 -1.00 -11.76
CA THR A 152 -20.48 -1.24 -13.10
C THR A 152 -21.37 -0.10 -13.59
N ALA A 153 -21.49 0.98 -12.82
CA ALA A 153 -22.30 2.14 -13.17
C ALA A 153 -21.84 3.36 -12.36
N GLY A 154 -21.86 4.54 -12.98
CA GLY A 154 -21.51 5.80 -12.33
C GLY A 154 -20.36 6.52 -13.02
N PHE A 155 -19.61 7.29 -12.25
CA PHE A 155 -18.36 7.93 -12.65
C PHE A 155 -17.43 7.77 -11.45
N ASP A 156 -16.78 6.61 -11.38
CA ASP A 156 -15.94 6.25 -10.24
C ASP A 156 -14.47 6.40 -10.62
N VAL A 157 -13.69 7.04 -9.75
CA VAL A 157 -12.29 7.35 -10.00
C VAL A 157 -11.45 7.17 -8.73
N GLU A 158 -10.13 7.09 -8.93
CA GLU A 158 -9.11 7.12 -7.87
C GLU A 158 -9.22 6.03 -6.80
N PRO A 159 -9.17 4.73 -7.16
CA PRO A 159 -9.24 3.64 -6.21
C PRO A 159 -7.98 3.63 -5.35
N ARG A 160 -8.13 3.41 -4.05
CA ARG A 160 -7.00 3.21 -3.13
C ARG A 160 -7.27 2.01 -2.25
N PHE A 161 -6.30 1.10 -2.15
CA PHE A 161 -6.36 0.10 -1.10
C PHE A 161 -6.04 0.74 0.26
N SER A 162 -6.79 0.35 1.29
CA SER A 162 -6.40 0.65 2.67
C SER A 162 -5.03 0.02 2.98
N PRO A 163 -4.16 0.65 3.79
CA PRO A 163 -2.94 0.02 4.25
C PRO A 163 -3.21 -1.27 5.04
N MET A 164 -2.21 -2.14 5.16
CA MET A 164 -2.30 -3.38 5.93
C MET A 164 -2.60 -3.07 7.40
N GLU A 165 -3.65 -3.70 7.94
CA GLU A 165 -3.93 -3.67 9.37
C GLU A 165 -2.94 -4.58 10.10
N LEU A 166 -2.13 -4.01 10.98
CA LEU A 166 -1.34 -4.79 11.93
C LEU A 166 -2.28 -5.30 13.00
N GLU A 167 -2.62 -6.59 12.96
CA GLU A 167 -3.26 -7.26 14.08
C GLU A 167 -2.40 -7.02 15.34
N SER A 168 -2.91 -6.20 16.26
CA SER A 168 -2.19 -5.90 17.49
C SER A 168 -1.94 -7.20 18.27
N LEU A 169 -0.70 -7.43 18.71
CA LEU A 169 -0.30 -8.59 19.52
C LEU A 169 -0.87 -8.55 20.96
N SER A 170 -2.15 -8.23 21.13
CA SER A 170 -2.83 -8.24 22.44
C SER A 170 -3.46 -9.60 22.79
N ALA A 171 -3.49 -10.57 21.86
CA ALA A 171 -4.21 -11.84 22.06
C ALA A 171 -3.42 -12.98 22.74
N VAL A 172 -2.13 -12.82 23.10
CA VAL A 172 -1.31 -13.95 23.62
C VAL A 172 -1.25 -14.05 25.15
N SER A 173 -1.95 -13.18 25.91
CA SER A 173 -1.85 -13.17 27.39
C SER A 173 -2.86 -14.06 28.14
N ALA A 174 -3.70 -14.85 27.47
CA ALA A 174 -4.76 -15.62 28.13
C ALA A 174 -4.61 -17.14 27.95
N SER A 175 -3.53 -17.73 28.47
CA SER A 175 -3.51 -19.16 28.86
C SER A 175 -2.19 -19.57 29.51
N LEU A 176 -2.01 -19.22 30.78
CA LEU A 176 -1.11 -19.98 31.67
C LEU A 176 -1.98 -20.88 32.57
N PRO A 177 -1.78 -22.21 32.58
CA PRO A 177 -2.50 -23.08 33.50
C PRO A 177 -1.95 -22.89 34.92
N ALA A 178 -2.84 -22.80 35.90
CA ALA A 178 -2.49 -22.72 37.32
C ALA A 178 -1.76 -24.00 37.76
N MET A 179 -0.51 -23.88 38.21
CA MET A 179 0.20 -24.97 38.89
C MET A 179 -0.41 -25.21 40.27
N VAL A 180 -1.03 -26.37 40.47
CA VAL A 180 -1.49 -26.85 41.78
C VAL A 180 -0.28 -27.29 42.61
N SER A 181 0.06 -26.55 43.67
CA SER A 181 1.04 -27.01 44.66
C SER A 181 0.37 -28.02 45.61
N SER A 182 0.76 -29.30 45.56
CA SER A 182 0.37 -30.28 46.58
C SER A 182 1.41 -30.30 47.70
N ARG A 183 0.97 -30.05 48.93
CA ARG A 183 1.78 -30.09 50.15
C ARG A 183 2.22 -31.54 50.43
N ARG A 184 3.52 -31.76 50.63
CA ARG A 184 4.02 -32.95 51.34
C ARG A 184 3.57 -32.90 52.80
N ARG A 185 2.84 -33.92 53.26
CA ARG A 185 2.81 -34.31 54.67
C ARG A 185 3.91 -35.35 54.87
N SER A 186 4.95 -35.02 55.63
CA SER A 186 5.60 -36.02 56.48
C SER A 186 5.14 -35.75 57.90
N LEU A 187 4.84 -36.80 58.65
CA LEU A 187 5.14 -36.96 60.08
C LEU A 187 4.96 -38.44 60.42
N SER A 188 5.86 -38.86 61.32
CA SER A 188 6.11 -40.19 61.91
C SER A 188 4.89 -40.98 62.34
#